data_AF-A0A2W2F308-F1
#
_entry.id   AF-A0A2W2F308-F1
#
_cell.length_a   1.000
_cell.length_b   1.000
_cell.length_c   1.000
_cell.angle_alpha   90.00
_cell.angle_beta   90.00
_cell.angle_gamma   90.00
#
_symmetry.space_group_name_H-M   'P 1'
#
loop_
_entity.id
_entity.type
_entity.pdbx_description
1 polymer ?
#
loop_
_entity_poly.entity_id
_entity_poly.type
_entity_poly.pdbx_seq_one_letter_code
_entity_poly.pdbx_strand_id
1 'polypeptide(L)'
;MSKRFLAVAATAAAAVLAVPAAAHAAATQPLKLRGGLTLHLPIEWEVQRVNPDWTRVVTGTCAHPRGEYGTPKCDSFWILGPKAIKVGNELFRPYTGAKPFYPATDVQRCPHNGKWGQILGAARAKGLRQVGPGHRAAYREWKATCVSYADGAVKSRYVQREWYLPQTRVLVVDQWNTPGLADALKHADWK
;
A
#
# COMPACT_ATOMS: atom_id res chain seq x y z
N MET A 1 -73.45 -35.07 24.51
CA MET A 1 -72.29 -35.31 23.61
C MET A 1 -71.67 -33.97 23.23
N SER A 2 -70.34 -33.93 23.27
CA SER A 2 -69.46 -32.76 23.46
C SER A 2 -69.52 -31.66 22.40
N LYS A 3 -69.58 -30.41 22.86
CA LYS A 3 -69.26 -29.19 22.08
C LYS A 3 -67.75 -29.14 21.83
N ARG A 4 -67.32 -28.94 20.58
CA ARG A 4 -65.93 -28.66 20.22
C ARG A 4 -65.86 -27.26 19.60
N PHE A 5 -65.25 -26.33 20.31
CA PHE A 5 -64.83 -25.03 19.80
C PHE A 5 -63.43 -25.20 19.17
N LEU A 6 -63.27 -24.84 17.91
CA LEU A 6 -61.96 -24.72 17.25
C LEU A 6 -61.54 -23.25 17.33
N ALA A 7 -60.52 -22.96 18.13
CA ALA A 7 -59.85 -21.67 18.17
C ALA A 7 -58.87 -21.59 16.99
N VAL A 8 -59.06 -20.61 16.11
CA VAL A 8 -58.11 -20.26 15.04
C VAL A 8 -57.06 -19.34 15.65
N ALA A 9 -55.82 -19.81 15.76
CA ALA A 9 -54.68 -19.00 16.16
C ALA A 9 -54.13 -18.26 14.92
N ALA A 10 -54.25 -16.93 14.90
CA ALA A 10 -53.63 -16.09 13.89
C ALA A 10 -52.14 -15.87 14.24
N THR A 11 -51.24 -16.39 13.42
CA THR A 11 -49.81 -16.10 13.49
C THR A 11 -49.50 -14.80 12.75
N ALA A 12 -49.23 -13.73 13.50
CA ALA A 12 -48.72 -12.49 12.93
C ALA A 12 -47.24 -12.66 12.57
N ALA A 13 -46.91 -12.62 11.28
CA ALA A 13 -45.53 -12.60 10.81
C ALA A 13 -44.96 -11.18 10.92
N ALA A 14 -44.02 -10.97 11.84
CA ALA A 14 -43.26 -9.73 11.93
C ALA A 14 -42.16 -9.74 10.85
N ALA A 15 -42.34 -8.96 9.79
CA ALA A 15 -41.30 -8.69 8.81
C ALA A 15 -40.25 -7.75 9.43
N VAL A 16 -39.11 -8.31 9.84
CA VAL A 16 -37.96 -7.52 10.28
C VAL A 16 -37.33 -6.87 9.04
N LEU A 17 -37.59 -5.58 8.84
CA LEU A 17 -36.88 -4.77 7.86
C LEU A 17 -35.43 -4.64 8.31
N ALA A 18 -34.55 -5.47 7.76
CA ALA A 18 -33.11 -5.29 7.88
C ALA A 18 -32.72 -4.03 7.08
N VAL A 19 -32.60 -2.90 7.76
CA VAL A 19 -32.00 -1.69 7.20
C VAL A 19 -30.55 -2.03 6.85
N PRO A 20 -30.11 -1.87 5.59
CA PRO A 20 -28.71 -2.08 5.27
C PRO A 20 -27.90 -1.06 6.07
N ALA A 21 -27.02 -1.55 6.94
CA ALA A 21 -26.07 -0.70 7.63
C ALA A 21 -25.31 0.09 6.56
N ALA A 22 -25.48 1.41 6.56
CA ALA A 22 -24.68 2.29 5.72
C ALA A 22 -23.22 1.97 6.03
N ALA A 23 -22.48 1.48 5.04
CA ALA A 23 -21.05 1.31 5.12
C ALA A 23 -20.49 2.67 5.53
N HIS A 24 -19.99 2.79 6.76
CA HIS A 24 -19.31 3.99 7.21
C HIS A 24 -18.09 4.14 6.30
N ALA A 25 -18.16 5.07 5.35
CA ALA A 25 -16.99 5.51 4.63
C ALA A 25 -16.00 6.02 5.69
N ALA A 26 -14.87 5.34 5.85
CA ALA A 26 -13.84 5.77 6.78
C ALA A 26 -13.48 7.22 6.48
N ALA A 27 -13.31 8.03 7.53
CA ALA A 27 -12.87 9.40 7.36
C ALA A 27 -11.52 9.41 6.63
N THR A 28 -11.40 10.25 5.62
CA THR A 28 -10.16 10.39 4.82
C THR A 28 -9.59 11.79 4.92
N GLN A 29 -8.29 11.90 4.66
CA GLN A 29 -7.53 13.13 4.56
C GLN A 29 -6.89 13.25 3.17
N PRO A 30 -6.84 14.45 2.58
CA PRO A 30 -6.24 14.65 1.26
C PRO A 30 -4.72 14.77 1.35
N LEU A 31 -4.01 13.97 0.56
CA LEU A 31 -2.59 14.14 0.27
C LEU A 31 -2.40 14.59 -1.18
N LYS A 32 -2.14 15.89 -1.34
CA LYS A 32 -1.82 16.50 -2.63
C LYS A 32 -0.39 16.16 -3.05
N LEU A 33 -0.25 15.68 -4.28
CA LEU A 33 1.00 15.29 -4.92
C LEU A 33 1.21 16.10 -6.22
N ARG A 34 2.34 15.85 -6.87
CA ARG A 34 2.71 16.48 -8.14
C ARG A 34 1.72 16.14 -9.26
N GLY A 35 1.53 17.10 -10.17
CA GLY A 35 0.80 16.89 -11.41
C GLY A 35 -0.70 16.67 -11.21
N GLY A 36 -1.28 17.33 -10.20
CA GLY A 36 -2.72 17.31 -9.96
C GLY A 36 -3.23 16.12 -9.15
N LEU A 37 -2.39 15.11 -8.92
CA LEU A 37 -2.77 13.91 -8.17
C LEU A 37 -3.06 14.23 -6.71
N THR A 38 -4.24 13.85 -6.22
CA THR A 38 -4.61 13.87 -4.81
C THR A 38 -5.03 12.48 -4.36
N LEU A 39 -4.37 11.96 -3.33
CA LEU A 39 -4.77 10.70 -2.69
C LEU A 39 -5.68 11.01 -1.49
N HIS A 40 -6.78 10.27 -1.36
CA HIS A 40 -7.63 10.32 -0.17
C HIS A 40 -7.24 9.16 0.75
N LEU A 41 -6.39 9.47 1.72
CA LEU A 41 -5.85 8.47 2.64
C LEU A 41 -6.75 8.37 3.86
N PRO A 42 -6.95 7.19 4.46
CA PRO A 42 -7.61 7.09 5.75
C PRO A 42 -6.97 8.01 6.80
N ILE A 43 -7.79 8.59 7.69
CA ILE A 43 -7.33 9.59 8.66
C ILE A 43 -6.36 9.02 9.70
N GLU A 44 -6.42 7.71 9.93
CA GLU A 44 -5.52 6.96 10.80
C GLU A 44 -4.14 6.71 10.17
N TRP A 45 -3.95 7.00 8.88
CA TRP A 45 -2.64 6.90 8.24
C TRP A 45 -1.86 8.19 8.45
N GLU A 46 -0.63 8.07 8.96
CA GLU A 46 0.20 9.24 9.23
C GLU A 46 1.10 9.56 8.04
N VAL A 47 0.99 10.78 7.53
CA VAL A 47 1.83 11.27 6.42
C VAL A 47 3.08 11.93 6.97
N GLN A 48 4.24 11.32 6.72
CA GLN A 48 5.55 11.78 7.15
C GLN A 48 6.36 12.26 5.94
N ARG A 49 6.52 13.57 5.81
CA ARG A 49 7.45 14.17 4.83
C ARG A 49 8.86 14.07 5.38
N VAL A 50 9.60 13.05 4.94
CA VAL A 50 10.92 12.69 5.47
C VAL A 50 11.99 13.62 4.91
N ASN A 51 12.03 13.78 3.59
CA ASN A 51 12.90 14.73 2.90
C ASN A 51 12.21 15.16 1.57
N PRO A 52 12.79 16.08 0.77
CA PRO A 52 12.22 16.47 -0.51
C PRO A 52 12.06 15.27 -1.47
N ASP A 53 10.83 15.05 -1.96
CA ASP A 53 10.43 13.91 -2.80
C ASP A 53 10.45 12.53 -2.12
N TRP A 54 10.57 12.45 -0.79
CA TRP A 54 10.36 11.21 -0.05
C TRP A 54 9.32 11.42 1.04
N THR A 55 8.12 10.90 0.78
CA THR A 55 7.03 10.86 1.75
C THR A 55 6.82 9.42 2.17
N ARG A 56 6.79 9.18 3.48
CA ARG A 56 6.39 7.90 4.05
C ARG A 56 4.97 8.03 4.58
N VAL A 57 4.13 7.06 4.28
CA VAL A 57 2.78 6.96 4.87
C VAL A 57 2.77 5.77 5.81
N VAL A 58 2.65 6.04 7.10
CA VAL A 58 2.64 5.01 8.15
C VAL A 58 1.19 4.57 8.37
N THR A 59 0.96 3.27 8.34
CA THR A 59 -0.40 2.68 8.37
C THR A 59 -0.59 1.71 9.55
N GLY A 60 0.39 1.63 10.45
CA GLY A 60 0.43 0.67 11.54
C GLY A 60 1.62 0.89 12.44
N THR A 61 2.21 -0.19 12.95
CA THR A 61 3.30 -0.09 13.93
C THR A 61 4.56 0.46 13.29
N CYS A 62 5.15 1.49 13.88
CA CYS A 62 6.38 2.09 13.38
C CYS A 62 7.18 2.78 14.48
N ALA A 63 8.38 2.27 14.79
CA ALA A 63 9.24 2.89 15.81
C ALA A 63 9.91 4.19 15.32
N HIS A 64 10.16 4.29 14.01
CA HIS A 64 10.88 5.41 13.40
C HIS A 64 10.11 5.95 12.18
N PRO A 65 9.00 6.67 12.41
CA PRO A 65 8.12 7.15 11.34
C PRO A 65 8.80 8.09 10.36
N ARG A 66 9.84 8.81 10.82
CA ARG A 66 10.66 9.72 9.99
C ARG A 66 12.01 9.12 9.57
N GLY A 67 12.23 7.82 9.82
CA GLY A 67 13.44 7.13 9.37
C GLY A 67 13.54 7.07 7.85
N GLU A 68 14.77 7.03 7.33
CA GLU A 68 15.05 6.97 5.90
C GLU A 68 14.55 5.65 5.27
N TYR A 69 14.57 5.58 3.93
CA TYR A 69 14.28 4.33 3.22
C TYR A 69 15.22 3.20 3.67
N GLY A 70 14.68 1.99 3.82
CA GLY A 70 15.42 0.87 4.44
C GLY A 70 15.43 0.91 5.98
N THR A 71 14.68 1.82 6.62
CA THR A 71 14.39 1.72 8.06
C THR A 71 13.38 0.61 8.31
N PRO A 72 13.77 -0.48 8.99
CA PRO A 72 12.95 -1.69 9.14
C PRO A 72 11.83 -1.49 10.19
N LYS A 73 10.93 -2.45 10.28
CA LYS A 73 9.86 -2.58 11.29
C LYS A 73 8.95 -1.35 11.36
N CYS A 74 8.39 -1.01 10.21
CA CYS A 74 7.48 0.11 10.10
C CYS A 74 6.47 -0.14 8.98
N ASP A 75 5.25 -0.48 9.39
CA ASP A 75 4.11 -0.77 8.53
C ASP A 75 3.75 0.50 7.76
N SER A 76 4.21 0.56 6.50
CA SER A 76 4.17 1.79 5.72
C SER A 76 4.37 1.54 4.24
N PHE A 77 4.08 2.56 3.44
CA PHE A 77 4.52 2.62 2.05
C PHE A 77 5.18 3.98 1.78
N TRP A 78 5.94 4.04 0.70
CA TRP A 78 6.63 5.24 0.26
C TRP A 78 5.92 5.85 -0.94
N ILE A 79 5.80 7.17 -0.95
CA ILE A 79 5.46 8.00 -2.10
C ILE A 79 6.69 8.82 -2.45
N LEU A 80 7.19 8.60 -3.66
CA LEU A 80 8.48 9.05 -4.12
C LEU A 80 8.32 9.97 -5.33
N GLY A 81 8.97 11.12 -5.28
CA GLY A 81 8.97 12.12 -6.34
C GLY A 81 10.25 12.08 -7.21
N PRO A 82 10.43 13.09 -8.09
CA PRO A 82 11.51 13.10 -9.08
C PRO A 82 12.93 12.91 -8.52
N LYS A 83 13.29 13.55 -7.40
CA LYS A 83 14.64 13.41 -6.82
C LYS A 83 14.89 12.00 -6.31
N ALA A 84 13.91 11.37 -5.66
CA ALA A 84 13.99 9.97 -5.24
C ALA A 84 14.13 9.03 -6.44
N ILE A 85 13.31 9.24 -7.47
CA ILE A 85 13.32 8.42 -8.69
C ILE A 85 14.66 8.52 -9.44
N LYS A 86 15.32 9.69 -9.43
CA LYS A 86 16.63 9.89 -10.09
C LYS A 86 17.73 8.98 -9.52
N VAL A 87 17.58 8.54 -8.28
CA VAL A 87 18.54 7.66 -7.58
C VAL A 87 17.90 6.35 -7.11
N GLY A 88 16.74 5.99 -7.66
CA GLY A 88 15.85 4.99 -7.10
C GLY A 88 16.20 3.53 -7.39
N ASN A 89 17.21 3.28 -8.21
CA ASN A 89 17.64 1.94 -8.57
C ASN A 89 19.03 1.65 -7.97
N GLU A 90 19.42 0.39 -8.02
CA GLU A 90 20.69 -0.11 -7.52
C GLU A 90 21.86 0.71 -8.07
N LEU A 91 22.88 0.93 -7.23
CA LEU A 91 24.00 1.84 -7.46
C LEU A 91 23.54 3.30 -7.66
N PHE A 92 22.43 3.69 -7.03
CA PHE A 92 21.82 5.03 -7.12
C PHE A 92 21.53 5.47 -8.57
N ARG A 93 21.23 4.53 -9.45
CA ARG A 93 20.85 4.81 -10.84
C ARG A 93 19.40 5.30 -10.91
N PRO A 94 19.00 5.97 -12.01
CA PRO A 94 17.61 6.34 -12.21
C PRO A 94 16.69 5.12 -12.25
N TYR A 95 15.56 5.22 -11.56
CA TYR A 95 14.49 4.25 -11.61
C TYR A 95 13.64 4.48 -12.87
N THR A 96 13.46 3.41 -13.65
CA THR A 96 12.68 3.40 -14.90
C THR A 96 11.51 2.41 -14.83
N GLY A 97 11.37 1.71 -13.70
CA GLY A 97 10.50 0.56 -13.56
C GLY A 97 10.96 -0.69 -14.30
N ALA A 98 12.12 -0.71 -14.96
CA ALA A 98 12.67 -1.95 -15.52
C ALA A 98 13.25 -2.89 -14.46
N LYS A 99 13.68 -2.33 -13.33
CA LYS A 99 14.18 -2.99 -12.13
C LYS A 99 13.40 -2.47 -10.91
N PRO A 100 13.37 -3.20 -9.79
CA PRO A 100 12.72 -2.73 -8.57
C PRO A 100 13.36 -1.45 -8.05
N PHE A 101 12.59 -0.68 -7.28
CA PHE A 101 13.13 0.43 -6.50
C PHE A 101 14.02 -0.13 -5.39
N TYR A 102 15.31 0.19 -5.45
CA TYR A 102 16.34 -0.32 -4.56
C TYR A 102 17.55 0.64 -4.55
N PRO A 103 17.45 1.80 -3.89
CA PRO A 103 18.45 2.86 -3.93
C PRO A 103 19.62 2.54 -2.99
N ALA A 104 20.46 1.57 -3.35
CA ALA A 104 21.59 1.14 -2.55
C ALA A 104 22.78 0.67 -3.39
N THR A 105 23.97 0.73 -2.79
CA THR A 105 25.21 0.13 -3.32
C THR A 105 25.53 -1.22 -2.69
N ASP A 106 24.81 -1.60 -1.64
CA ASP A 106 25.02 -2.82 -0.88
C ASP A 106 23.66 -3.41 -0.43
N VAL A 107 23.69 -4.52 0.28
CA VAL A 107 22.52 -5.19 0.85
C VAL A 107 21.84 -4.28 1.86
N GLN A 108 20.62 -3.80 1.54
CA GLN A 108 19.79 -3.05 2.46
C GLN A 108 19.21 -3.97 3.52
N ARG A 109 18.85 -3.37 4.66
CA ARG A 109 18.12 -4.08 5.71
C ARG A 109 16.76 -4.55 5.21
N CYS A 110 16.41 -5.78 5.55
CA CYS A 110 15.08 -6.33 5.35
C CYS A 110 14.02 -5.42 6.01
N PRO A 111 12.96 -5.00 5.27
CA PRO A 111 11.92 -4.13 5.81
C PRO A 111 11.26 -4.69 7.07
N HIS A 112 11.03 -6.00 7.16
CA HIS A 112 10.33 -6.61 8.29
C HIS A 112 11.24 -6.92 9.48
N ASN A 113 12.56 -6.97 9.28
CA ASN A 113 13.52 -7.26 10.35
C ASN A 113 14.93 -6.75 10.02
N GLY A 114 15.38 -5.72 10.75
CA GLY A 114 16.69 -5.10 10.54
C GLY A 114 17.91 -6.00 10.76
N LYS A 115 17.74 -7.20 11.34
CA LYS A 115 18.83 -8.18 11.52
C LYS A 115 19.14 -8.98 10.25
N TRP A 116 18.35 -8.82 9.19
CA TRP A 116 18.46 -9.55 7.94
C TRP A 116 18.67 -8.59 6.77
N GLY A 117 19.26 -9.09 5.68
CA GLY A 117 19.42 -8.38 4.42
C GLY A 117 18.22 -8.58 3.50
N GLN A 118 17.96 -7.61 2.64
CA GLN A 118 16.94 -7.67 1.59
C GLN A 118 17.58 -8.11 0.27
N ILE A 119 16.92 -9.02 -0.43
CA ILE A 119 17.20 -9.34 -1.83
C ILE A 119 15.91 -9.17 -2.63
N LEU A 120 15.97 -8.37 -3.70
CA LEU A 120 14.88 -8.24 -4.67
C LEU A 120 15.17 -9.10 -5.90
N GLY A 121 14.25 -9.99 -6.21
CA GLY A 121 14.35 -10.94 -7.32
C GLY A 121 13.54 -10.50 -8.54
N ALA A 122 13.18 -11.49 -9.36
CA ALA A 122 12.44 -11.28 -10.60
C ALA A 122 11.05 -10.67 -10.39
N ALA A 123 10.54 -10.00 -11.43
CA ALA A 123 9.17 -9.53 -11.48
C ALA A 123 8.21 -10.72 -11.35
N ARG A 124 7.27 -10.61 -10.42
CA ARG A 124 6.14 -11.53 -10.23
C ARG A 124 4.97 -11.16 -11.13
N ALA A 125 4.70 -9.87 -11.29
CA ALA A 125 3.60 -9.36 -12.11
C ALA A 125 3.97 -8.01 -12.74
N LYS A 126 3.38 -7.73 -13.91
CA LYS A 126 3.48 -6.45 -14.62
C LYS A 126 2.12 -6.10 -15.21
N GLY A 127 1.74 -4.84 -15.18
CA GLY A 127 0.53 -4.38 -15.87
C GLY A 127 0.27 -2.90 -15.69
N LEU A 128 -0.95 -2.48 -16.01
CA LEU A 128 -1.43 -1.13 -15.75
C LEU A 128 -2.53 -1.19 -14.68
N ARG A 129 -2.33 -0.48 -13.57
CA ARG A 129 -3.34 -0.35 -12.50
C ARG A 129 -3.90 1.05 -12.49
N GLN A 130 -5.21 1.15 -12.25
CA GLN A 130 -5.89 2.44 -12.17
C GLN A 130 -5.36 3.23 -10.97
N VAL A 131 -5.14 4.52 -11.18
CA VAL A 131 -4.81 5.49 -10.13
C VAL A 131 -5.68 6.70 -10.38
N GLY A 132 -6.92 6.67 -9.92
CA GLY A 132 -7.94 7.66 -10.26
C GLY A 132 -8.61 7.45 -11.63
N PRO A 133 -9.77 8.08 -11.89
CA PRO A 133 -10.47 7.98 -13.17
C PRO A 133 -9.59 8.43 -14.34
N GLY A 134 -9.55 7.63 -15.42
CA GLY A 134 -8.79 7.95 -16.64
C GLY A 134 -7.26 7.84 -16.52
N HIS A 135 -6.73 7.57 -15.34
CA HIS A 135 -5.28 7.56 -15.08
C HIS A 135 -4.81 6.16 -14.65
N ARG A 136 -3.67 5.72 -15.17
CA ARG A 136 -3.10 4.40 -14.89
C ARG A 136 -1.62 4.51 -14.58
N ALA A 137 -1.17 3.79 -13.57
CA ALA A 137 0.23 3.60 -13.26
C ALA A 137 0.77 2.31 -13.90
N ALA A 138 2.03 2.35 -14.32
CA ALA A 138 2.81 1.15 -14.59
C ALA A 138 3.00 0.39 -13.28
N TYR A 139 2.30 -0.73 -13.15
CA TYR A 139 2.30 -1.56 -11.96
C TYR A 139 3.27 -2.72 -12.08
N ARG A 140 4.03 -2.96 -11.02
CA ARG A 140 4.92 -4.13 -10.90
C ARG A 140 4.87 -4.73 -9.51
N GLU A 141 5.07 -6.03 -9.48
CA GLU A 141 5.35 -6.78 -8.27
C GLU A 141 6.69 -7.45 -8.40
N TRP A 142 7.52 -7.36 -7.38
CA TRP A 142 8.83 -7.99 -7.33
C TRP A 142 8.86 -9.01 -6.21
N LYS A 143 9.33 -10.22 -6.51
CA LYS A 143 9.60 -11.21 -5.46
C LYS A 143 10.72 -10.66 -4.57
N ALA A 144 10.55 -10.71 -3.26
CA ALA A 144 11.55 -10.26 -2.32
C ALA A 144 11.78 -11.31 -1.23
N THR A 145 13.02 -11.39 -0.76
CA THR A 145 13.40 -12.28 0.34
C THR A 145 14.21 -11.53 1.36
N CYS A 146 14.00 -11.85 2.63
CA CYS A 146 14.91 -11.46 3.69
C CYS A 146 15.84 -12.63 4.01
N VAL A 147 17.14 -12.36 4.02
CA VAL A 147 18.20 -13.37 4.20
C VAL A 147 19.06 -13.06 5.41
N SER A 148 19.61 -14.08 6.03
CA SER A 148 20.62 -13.90 7.07
C SER A 148 21.92 -13.36 6.46
N TYR A 149 22.52 -12.36 7.11
CA TYR A 149 23.81 -11.81 6.70
C TYR A 149 24.97 -12.81 6.86
N ALA A 150 24.82 -13.82 7.74
CA ALA A 150 25.89 -14.75 8.06
C ALA A 150 26.09 -15.84 7.00
N ASP A 151 24.99 -16.34 6.42
CA ASP A 151 24.98 -17.55 5.59
C ASP A 151 24.09 -17.43 4.34
N GLY A 152 23.43 -16.27 4.13
CA GLY A 152 22.52 -16.05 3.01
C GLY A 152 21.21 -16.85 3.08
N ALA A 153 20.95 -17.56 4.18
CA ALA A 153 19.75 -18.39 4.30
C ALA A 153 18.48 -17.52 4.30
N VAL A 154 17.49 -17.90 3.48
CA VAL A 154 16.19 -17.22 3.41
C VAL A 154 15.44 -17.37 4.73
N LYS A 155 15.15 -16.26 5.39
CA LYS A 155 14.40 -16.19 6.66
C LYS A 155 12.93 -15.82 6.46
N SER A 156 12.63 -14.99 5.47
CA SER A 156 11.26 -14.67 5.09
C SER A 156 11.16 -14.25 3.62
N ARG A 157 9.92 -14.19 3.11
CA ARG A 157 9.61 -13.75 1.75
C ARG A 157 8.49 -12.71 1.79
N TYR A 158 8.51 -11.77 0.85
CA TYR A 158 7.46 -10.80 0.66
C TYR A 158 7.40 -10.33 -0.80
N VAL A 159 6.47 -9.44 -1.09
CA VAL A 159 6.32 -8.82 -2.42
C VAL A 159 6.48 -7.32 -2.27
N GLN A 160 7.35 -6.74 -3.08
CA GLN A 160 7.41 -5.28 -3.26
C GLN A 160 6.47 -4.90 -4.40
N ARG A 161 5.42 -4.15 -4.09
CA ARG A 161 4.43 -3.63 -5.05
C ARG A 161 4.79 -2.20 -5.42
N GLU A 162 4.73 -1.88 -6.71
CA GLU A 162 5.13 -0.58 -7.23
C GLU A 162 4.09 -0.04 -8.19
N TRP A 163 3.68 1.22 -8.00
CA TRP A 163 2.85 1.98 -8.94
C TRP A 163 3.64 3.18 -9.42
N TYR A 164 4.11 3.13 -10.67
CA TYR A 164 4.87 4.21 -11.27
C TYR A 164 4.03 5.01 -12.28
N LEU A 165 3.95 6.32 -12.04
CA LEU A 165 3.31 7.30 -12.92
C LEU A 165 4.41 8.08 -13.64
N PRO A 166 4.81 7.69 -14.86
CA PRO A 166 5.99 8.26 -15.51
C PRO A 166 5.82 9.74 -15.88
N GLN A 167 4.61 10.15 -16.26
CA GLN A 167 4.30 11.53 -16.66
C GLN A 167 4.47 12.50 -15.49
N THR A 168 3.93 12.16 -14.32
CA THR A 168 4.07 12.99 -13.11
C THR A 168 5.30 12.66 -12.28
N ARG A 169 6.07 11.63 -12.64
CA ARG A 169 7.23 11.14 -11.87
C ARG A 169 6.87 10.94 -10.39
N VAL A 170 5.77 10.21 -10.17
CA VAL A 170 5.37 9.73 -8.85
C VAL A 170 5.52 8.22 -8.84
N LEU A 171 6.18 7.68 -7.82
CA LEU A 171 6.32 6.25 -7.58
C LEU A 171 5.80 5.92 -6.19
N VAL A 172 4.89 4.96 -6.11
CA VAL A 172 4.47 4.36 -4.83
C VAL A 172 5.19 3.02 -4.68
N VAL A 173 5.86 2.80 -3.55
CA VAL A 173 6.54 1.55 -3.21
C VAL A 173 5.98 0.99 -1.91
N ASP A 174 5.43 -0.21 -1.97
CA ASP A 174 4.87 -0.91 -0.81
C ASP A 174 5.54 -2.26 -0.61
N GLN A 175 6.13 -2.44 0.58
CA GLN A 175 6.83 -3.65 1.00
C GLN A 175 6.05 -4.43 2.08
N TRP A 176 4.88 -3.93 2.46
CA TRP A 176 4.09 -4.38 3.61
C TRP A 176 2.74 -4.95 3.21
N ASN A 177 2.41 -4.95 1.92
CA ASN A 177 1.09 -5.33 1.42
C ASN A 177 -0.01 -4.53 2.13
N THR A 178 0.20 -3.21 2.26
CA THR A 178 -0.69 -2.30 2.99
C THR A 178 -2.15 -2.51 2.56
N PRO A 179 -3.04 -2.92 3.50
CA PRO A 179 -4.47 -3.04 3.24
C PRO A 179 -5.07 -1.70 2.80
N GLY A 180 -5.97 -1.70 1.82
CA GLY A 180 -6.62 -0.49 1.33
C GLY A 180 -5.78 0.41 0.41
N LEU A 181 -4.45 0.23 0.32
CA LEU A 181 -3.60 1.09 -0.53
C LEU A 181 -4.01 1.07 -2.01
N ALA A 182 -4.29 -0.11 -2.56
CA ALA A 182 -4.71 -0.24 -3.95
C ALA A 182 -6.03 0.50 -4.22
N ASP A 183 -6.95 0.49 -3.26
CA ASP A 183 -8.24 1.17 -3.36
C ASP A 183 -8.08 2.68 -3.20
N ALA A 184 -7.24 3.15 -2.27
CA ALA A 184 -6.92 4.57 -2.13
C ALA A 184 -6.30 5.14 -3.41
N LEU A 185 -5.43 4.38 -4.09
CA LEU A 185 -4.88 4.76 -5.39
C LEU A 185 -5.96 4.75 -6.47
N LYS A 186 -6.78 3.69 -6.54
CA LYS A 186 -7.84 3.55 -7.55
C LYS A 186 -8.83 4.73 -7.55
N HIS A 187 -9.15 5.26 -6.37
CA HIS A 187 -10.08 6.38 -6.17
C HIS A 187 -9.40 7.73 -5.98
N ALA A 188 -8.13 7.86 -6.39
CA ALA A 188 -7.45 9.15 -6.38
C ALA A 188 -8.09 10.16 -7.34
N ASP A 189 -7.93 11.44 -7.04
CA ASP A 189 -8.38 12.53 -7.89
C ASP A 189 -7.23 13.14 -8.69
N TRP A 190 -7.57 13.71 -9.85
CA TRP A 190 -6.67 14.46 -10.71
C TRP A 190 -7.31 15.80 -11.05
N LYS A 191 -6.61 16.90 -10.78
CA LYS A 191 -7.07 18.27 -11.03
C LYS A 191 -5.95 19.14 -11.61
#